data_AF-A0A519V5X8-F1
#
_entry.id   AF-A0A519V5X8-F1
#
_cell.length_a   1.000
_cell.length_b   1.000
_cell.length_c   1.000
_cell.angle_alpha   90.00
_cell.angle_beta   90.00
_cell.angle_gamma   90.00
#
_symmetry.space_group_name_H-M   'P 1'
#
loop_
_entity.id
_entity.type
_entity.pdbx_description
1 polymer ?
#
loop_
_entity_poly.entity_id
_entity_poly.type
_entity_poly.pdbx_seq_one_letter_code
_entity_poly.pdbx_strand_id
1 'polypeptide(L)'
;LMVENKLGWKKYFAVYILSGICGGLLSIIFHEINYSIGASGAILGLFGAFLALLLNNLFEKNASRAMLVSTLLVCALMLLNGLRGNTDNWAHVGGITSGFLICFVLITDKIGQVVIKPQLRFATAITVVIVFSATVLIFTPNYEPKKFFALEKAFKKNSEDYAGVYSISTRLPIEERLRRVDDYGVKVWARNKQIVKQMNALKLNEEHSLIRSYYEKITNKTLAFTKLLYLEAADDVPQYRVKLDTTMAQINRLKEEANNNSNRHWGY
;
A
#
# COMPACT_ATOMS: atom_id res chain seq x y z
N LEU A 1 23.02 28.98 -4.35
CA LEU A 1 21.54 29.17 -4.22
C LEU A 1 21.22 30.14 -3.05
N MET A 2 20.07 30.84 -3.02
CA MET A 2 19.74 31.80 -1.93
C MET A 2 19.80 31.16 -0.53
N VAL A 3 19.27 29.94 -0.39
CA VAL A 3 19.31 29.16 0.87
C VAL A 3 20.75 28.82 1.26
N GLU A 4 21.56 28.34 0.32
CA GLU A 4 22.97 28.02 0.54
C GLU A 4 23.80 29.25 0.92
N ASN A 5 23.57 30.41 0.29
CA ASN A 5 24.26 31.65 0.64
C ASN A 5 23.96 32.09 2.07
N LYS A 6 22.76 31.80 2.59
CA LYS A 6 22.36 32.14 3.97
C LYS A 6 22.77 31.09 5.00
N LEU A 7 22.75 29.81 4.63
CA LEU A 7 23.04 28.69 5.54
C LEU A 7 24.50 28.25 5.54
N GLY A 8 25.23 28.53 4.46
CA GLY A 8 26.47 27.86 4.11
C GLY A 8 26.24 26.43 3.59
N TRP A 9 27.21 25.91 2.84
CA TRP A 9 27.09 24.62 2.15
C TRP A 9 26.81 23.44 3.09
N LYS A 10 27.38 23.42 4.31
CA LYS A 10 27.23 22.32 5.26
C LYS A 10 25.78 22.14 5.73
N LYS A 11 25.13 23.24 6.10
CA LYS A 11 23.74 23.23 6.56
C LYS A 11 22.79 22.96 5.40
N TYR A 12 23.05 23.55 4.24
CA TYR A 12 22.29 23.28 3.01
C TYR A 12 22.32 21.78 2.67
N PHE A 13 23.50 21.17 2.65
CA PHE A 13 23.68 19.75 2.38
C PHE A 13 22.95 18.88 3.40
N ALA A 14 23.07 19.19 4.70
CA ALA A 14 22.38 18.45 5.74
C ALA A 14 20.86 18.53 5.62
N VAL A 15 20.30 19.73 5.37
CA VAL A 15 18.86 19.90 5.11
C VAL A 15 18.43 19.04 3.93
N TYR A 16 19.16 19.10 2.81
CA TYR A 16 18.81 18.36 1.59
C TYR A 16 18.73 16.84 1.85
N ILE A 17 19.80 16.26 2.43
CA ILE A 17 19.85 14.81 2.68
C ILE A 17 18.83 14.38 3.73
N LEU A 18 18.79 15.07 4.88
CA LEU A 18 17.93 14.66 6.00
C LEU A 18 16.44 14.83 5.68
N SER A 19 16.05 15.90 4.97
CA SER A 19 14.66 16.07 4.54
C SER A 19 14.26 15.09 3.44
N GLY A 20 15.18 14.72 2.55
CA GLY A 20 14.98 13.66 1.58
C GLY A 20 14.69 12.30 2.23
N ILE A 21 15.45 11.95 3.28
CA ILE A 21 15.21 10.74 4.07
C ILE A 21 13.83 10.78 4.72
N CYS A 22 13.48 11.87 5.42
CA CYS A 22 12.18 12.00 6.06
C CYS A 22 11.02 11.97 5.06
N GLY A 23 11.16 12.61 3.89
CA GLY A 23 10.18 12.56 2.81
C GLY A 23 9.98 11.13 2.29
N GLY A 24 11.06 10.42 1.96
CA GLY A 24 10.97 9.03 1.51
C GLY A 24 10.36 8.09 2.54
N LEU A 25 10.65 8.29 3.82
CA LEU A 25 10.03 7.51 4.90
C LEU A 25 8.55 7.82 5.07
N LEU A 26 8.13 9.09 4.96
CA LEU A 26 6.71 9.43 5.02
C LEU A 26 5.94 8.81 3.85
N SER A 27 6.54 8.77 2.66
CA SER A 27 6.01 8.02 1.51
C SER A 27 5.81 6.53 1.83
N ILE A 28 6.79 5.88 2.46
CA ILE A 28 6.72 4.45 2.85
C ILE A 28 5.57 4.18 3.84
N ILE A 29 5.28 5.11 4.75
CA ILE A 29 4.18 4.95 5.72
C ILE A 29 2.82 4.90 5.00
N PHE A 30 2.65 5.68 3.92
CA PHE A 30 1.37 5.87 3.26
C PHE A 30 1.21 5.13 1.92
N HIS A 31 2.29 4.55 1.37
CA HIS A 31 2.24 3.73 0.17
C HIS A 31 2.76 2.32 0.45
N GLU A 32 1.98 1.29 0.12
CA GLU A 32 2.32 -0.10 0.45
C GLU A 32 3.04 -0.86 -0.67
N ILE A 33 3.01 -0.33 -1.91
CA ILE A 33 3.45 -1.06 -3.12
C ILE A 33 4.37 -0.22 -4.01
N ASN A 34 4.16 1.10 -4.08
CA ASN A 34 4.90 1.99 -4.98
C ASN A 34 5.61 3.08 -4.19
N TYR A 35 6.89 2.86 -3.89
CA TYR A 35 7.74 3.87 -3.25
C TYR A 35 8.44 4.69 -4.32
N SER A 36 8.23 6.00 -4.33
CA SER A 36 9.01 6.90 -5.18
C SER A 36 10.19 7.45 -4.38
N ILE A 37 11.40 6.93 -4.65
CA ILE A 37 12.64 7.52 -4.14
C ILE A 37 13.02 8.64 -5.11
N GLY A 38 12.51 9.85 -4.84
CA GLY A 38 12.68 11.00 -5.72
C GLY A 38 13.49 12.13 -5.08
N ALA A 39 14.41 12.72 -5.86
CA ALA A 39 15.10 13.96 -5.48
C ALA A 39 14.13 15.13 -5.20
N SER A 40 12.90 15.06 -5.72
CA SER A 40 11.87 16.08 -5.54
C SER A 40 11.46 16.28 -4.08
N GLY A 41 11.44 15.23 -3.25
CA GLY A 41 11.18 15.36 -1.81
C GLY A 41 12.24 16.20 -1.09
N ALA A 42 13.52 15.97 -1.40
CA ALA A 42 14.63 16.75 -0.86
C ALA A 42 14.62 18.21 -1.35
N ILE A 43 14.23 18.45 -2.62
CA ILE A 43 14.05 19.80 -3.17
C ILE A 43 12.93 20.54 -2.42
N LEU A 44 11.81 19.88 -2.17
CA LEU A 44 10.68 20.41 -1.39
C LEU A 44 11.09 20.66 0.07
N GLY A 45 12.01 19.87 0.62
CA GLY A 45 12.65 20.15 1.90
C GLY A 45 13.51 21.40 1.91
N LEU A 46 14.19 21.75 0.82
CA LEU A 46 14.87 23.04 0.70
C LEU A 46 13.88 24.22 0.67
N PHE A 47 12.70 24.06 0.06
CA PHE A 47 11.62 25.06 0.15
C PHE A 47 11.08 25.19 1.58
N GLY A 48 10.93 24.08 2.31
CA GLY A 48 10.61 24.10 3.74
C GLY A 48 11.66 24.84 4.58
N ALA A 49 12.95 24.58 4.32
CA ALA A 49 14.04 25.31 4.96
C ALA A 49 14.03 26.81 4.62
N PHE A 50 13.72 27.15 3.38
CA PHE A 50 13.58 28.55 2.98
C PHE A 50 12.43 29.23 3.75
N LEU A 51 11.30 28.54 3.94
CA LEU A 51 10.19 29.03 4.77
C LEU A 51 10.62 29.27 6.22
N ALA A 52 11.44 28.37 6.81
CA ALA A 52 11.99 28.57 8.15
C ALA A 52 12.88 29.82 8.25
N LEU A 53 13.68 30.10 7.22
CA LEU A 53 14.52 31.30 7.17
C LEU A 53 13.69 32.59 7.05
N LEU A 54 12.62 32.57 6.26
CA LEU A 54 11.71 33.72 6.09
C LEU A 54 10.98 34.07 7.41
N LEU A 55 10.59 33.05 8.18
CA LEU A 55 9.90 33.24 9.47
C LEU A 55 10.84 33.66 10.61
N ASN A 56 12.14 33.41 10.51
CA ASN A 56 13.12 33.80 11.54
C ASN A 56 13.67 35.23 11.38
N ASN A 57 12.95 36.11 10.64
CA ASN A 57 13.31 37.52 10.41
C ASN A 57 14.75 37.74 9.88
N LEU A 58 15.35 36.75 9.20
CA LEU A 58 16.70 36.84 8.62
C LEU A 58 16.76 37.64 7.30
N PHE A 59 15.62 38.21 6.88
CA PHE A 59 15.43 38.96 5.65
C PHE A 59 14.66 40.27 5.91
N GLU A 60 14.86 41.26 5.04
CA GLU A 60 14.09 42.51 5.06
C GLU A 60 12.59 42.25 4.85
N LYS A 61 11.74 42.95 5.61
CA LYS A 61 10.29 42.68 5.71
C LYS A 61 9.57 42.63 4.35
N ASN A 62 9.86 43.56 3.44
CA ASN A 62 9.16 43.67 2.16
C ASN A 62 9.60 42.60 1.15
N ALA A 63 10.90 42.30 1.08
CA ALA A 63 11.42 41.20 0.27
C ALA A 63 10.93 39.83 0.76
N SER A 64 10.82 39.66 2.09
CA SER A 64 10.36 38.43 2.72
C SER A 64 8.93 38.05 2.32
N ARG A 65 8.01 39.02 2.18
CA ARG A 65 6.61 38.75 1.81
C ARG A 65 6.46 38.21 0.39
N ALA A 66 7.15 38.81 -0.59
CA ALA A 66 7.10 38.35 -1.98
C ALA A 66 7.72 36.94 -2.13
N MET A 67 8.84 36.69 -1.46
CA MET A 67 9.52 35.39 -1.44
C MET A 67 8.70 34.31 -0.74
N LEU A 68 7.96 34.65 0.31
CA LEU A 68 7.05 33.74 0.99
C LEU A 68 5.91 33.33 0.07
N VAL A 69 5.26 34.29 -0.60
CA VAL A 69 4.14 34.01 -1.52
C VAL A 69 4.60 33.14 -2.68
N SER A 70 5.75 33.43 -3.30
CA SER A 70 6.27 32.61 -4.40
C SER A 70 6.64 31.20 -3.95
N THR A 71 7.22 31.05 -2.75
CA THR A 71 7.55 29.73 -2.17
C THR A 71 6.31 28.90 -1.93
N LEU A 72 5.27 29.48 -1.31
CA LEU A 72 4.01 28.80 -1.07
C LEU A 72 3.33 28.40 -2.39
N LEU A 73 3.37 29.27 -3.40
CA LEU A 73 2.83 28.97 -4.73
C LEU A 73 3.54 27.76 -5.36
N VAL A 74 4.87 27.72 -5.33
CA VAL A 74 5.63 26.58 -5.88
C VAL A 74 5.32 25.29 -5.14
N CYS A 75 5.28 25.31 -3.80
CA CYS A 75 4.89 24.15 -3.01
C CYS A 75 3.48 23.68 -3.35
N ALA A 76 2.52 24.61 -3.48
CA ALA A 76 1.14 24.28 -3.83
C ALA A 76 1.05 23.65 -5.24
N LEU A 77 1.73 24.21 -6.24
CA LEU A 77 1.75 23.66 -7.60
C LEU A 77 2.36 22.25 -7.65
N MET A 78 3.42 21.99 -6.87
CA MET A 78 4.03 20.66 -6.78
C MET A 78 3.07 19.64 -6.15
N LEU A 79 2.36 20.03 -5.07
CA LEU A 79 1.36 19.16 -4.43
C LEU A 79 0.13 18.91 -5.32
N LEU A 80 -0.32 19.93 -6.05
CA LEU A 80 -1.39 19.79 -7.04
C LEU A 80 -0.99 18.82 -8.17
N ASN A 81 0.27 18.83 -8.60
CA ASN A 81 0.77 17.87 -9.59
C ASN A 81 0.80 16.44 -9.04
N GLY A 82 1.09 16.23 -7.75
CA GLY A 82 1.00 14.89 -7.16
C GLY A 82 -0.42 14.35 -7.06
N LEU A 83 -1.45 15.20 -7.00
CA LEU A 83 -2.85 14.75 -7.10
C LEU A 83 -3.19 14.11 -8.46
N ARG A 84 -2.40 14.39 -9.51
CA ARG A 84 -2.55 13.79 -10.84
C ARG A 84 -1.89 12.41 -10.97
N GLY A 85 -1.36 11.86 -9.88
CA GLY A 85 -0.81 10.49 -9.81
C GLY A 85 0.63 10.31 -10.29
N ASN A 86 1.28 11.36 -10.81
CA ASN A 86 2.65 11.28 -11.32
C ASN A 86 3.74 11.48 -10.24
N THR A 87 3.36 11.94 -9.04
CA THR A 87 4.31 12.32 -7.99
C THR A 87 3.77 11.99 -6.62
N ASP A 88 4.66 11.59 -5.72
CA ASP A 88 4.31 11.22 -4.35
C ASP A 88 4.15 12.46 -3.46
N ASN A 89 2.91 12.78 -3.12
CA ASN A 89 2.59 13.91 -2.25
C ASN A 89 3.05 13.70 -0.81
N TRP A 90 3.08 12.47 -0.30
CA TRP A 90 3.58 12.20 1.05
C TRP A 90 5.09 12.44 1.12
N ALA A 91 5.83 12.12 0.06
CA ALA A 91 7.24 12.49 -0.04
C ALA A 91 7.44 14.01 -0.02
N HIS A 92 6.59 14.77 -0.72
CA HIS A 92 6.68 16.24 -0.75
C HIS A 92 6.30 16.88 0.59
N VAL A 93 5.20 16.46 1.20
CA VAL A 93 4.76 16.94 2.52
C VAL A 93 5.82 16.63 3.57
N GLY A 94 6.35 15.41 3.57
CA GLY A 94 7.42 14.99 4.47
C GLY A 94 8.70 15.80 4.25
N GLY A 95 9.05 16.06 2.98
CA GLY A 95 10.14 16.95 2.60
C GLY A 95 9.98 18.36 3.19
N ILE A 96 8.88 19.06 2.86
CA ILE A 96 8.63 20.45 3.31
C ILE A 96 8.69 20.53 4.84
N THR A 97 7.93 19.68 5.53
CA THR A 97 7.79 19.71 6.99
C THR A 97 9.11 19.40 7.70
N SER A 98 9.81 18.35 7.29
CA SER A 98 11.10 18.00 7.88
C SER A 98 12.18 19.03 7.55
N GLY A 99 12.25 19.52 6.31
CA GLY A 99 13.21 20.55 5.89
C GLY A 99 13.04 21.85 6.68
N PHE A 100 11.80 22.25 6.95
CA PHE A 100 11.49 23.36 7.85
C PHE A 100 12.06 23.14 9.26
N LEU A 101 11.73 22.00 9.90
CA LEU A 101 12.14 21.70 11.26
C LEU A 101 13.66 21.54 11.40
N ILE A 102 14.29 20.82 10.47
CA ILE A 102 15.75 20.62 10.43
C ILE A 102 16.45 21.97 10.27
N CYS A 103 16.00 22.81 9.34
CA CYS A 103 16.56 24.14 9.16
C CYS A 103 16.41 24.98 10.43
N PHE A 104 15.22 24.98 11.05
CA PHE A 104 14.96 25.69 12.30
C PHE A 104 15.96 25.29 13.39
N VAL A 105 16.16 23.99 13.62
CA VAL A 105 17.16 23.48 14.58
C VAL A 105 18.59 23.94 14.24
N LEU A 106 18.98 23.93 12.97
CA LEU A 106 20.33 24.30 12.55
C LEU A 106 20.61 25.82 12.63
N ILE A 107 19.59 26.66 12.58
CA ILE A 107 19.73 28.12 12.69
C ILE A 107 19.56 28.63 14.12
N THR A 108 18.86 27.91 15.01
CA THR A 108 18.73 28.27 16.43
C THR A 108 20.08 28.21 17.13
N ASP A 109 20.70 29.37 17.34
CA ASP A 109 22.00 29.49 17.97
C ASP A 109 21.97 29.72 19.47
N LYS A 110 20.82 30.12 19.99
CA LYS A 110 20.59 30.39 21.39
C LYS A 110 19.23 29.85 21.82
N ILE A 111 19.17 29.29 23.03
CA ILE A 111 17.91 29.02 23.73
C ILE A 111 17.99 29.77 25.06
N GLY A 112 17.17 30.82 25.19
CA GLY A 112 17.33 31.79 26.28
C GLY A 112 18.70 32.47 26.20
N GLN A 113 19.48 32.37 27.28
CA GLN A 113 20.85 32.90 27.33
C GLN A 113 21.93 31.89 26.93
N VAL A 114 21.56 30.62 26.70
CA VAL A 114 22.52 29.55 26.43
C VAL A 114 22.84 29.50 24.94
N VAL A 115 24.11 29.66 24.58
CA VAL A 115 24.60 29.51 23.20
C VAL A 115 24.81 28.03 22.88
N ILE A 116 24.20 27.55 21.80
CA ILE A 116 24.30 26.16 21.37
C ILE A 116 25.41 26.02 20.34
N LYS A 117 26.39 25.16 20.60
CA LYS A 117 27.48 24.88 19.66
C LYS A 117 26.95 24.29 18.35
N PRO A 118 27.50 24.64 17.17
CA PRO A 118 27.05 24.09 15.89
C PRO A 118 27.02 22.56 15.85
N GLN A 119 28.03 21.88 16.43
CA GLN A 119 28.06 20.41 16.46
C GLN A 119 26.84 19.83 17.15
N LEU A 120 26.38 20.44 18.24
CA LEU A 120 25.22 19.97 19.00
C LEU A 120 23.93 20.11 18.19
N ARG A 121 23.79 21.18 17.39
CA ARG A 121 22.62 21.36 16.51
C ARG A 121 22.55 20.31 15.42
N PHE A 122 23.70 20.01 14.78
CA PHE A 122 23.78 18.91 13.81
C PHE A 122 23.47 17.57 14.47
N ALA A 123 24.02 17.31 15.65
CA ALA A 123 23.76 16.08 16.41
C ALA A 123 22.28 15.93 16.77
N THR A 124 21.61 17.01 17.19
CA THR A 124 20.16 17.01 17.45
C THR A 124 19.36 16.70 16.19
N ALA A 125 19.63 17.40 15.08
CA ALA A 125 18.93 17.16 13.82
C ALA A 125 19.09 15.71 13.34
N ILE A 126 20.32 15.18 13.38
CA ILE A 126 20.60 13.78 12.99
C ILE A 126 19.91 12.81 13.93
N THR A 127 19.97 13.03 15.25
CA THR A 127 19.33 12.16 16.25
C THR A 127 17.82 12.10 16.04
N VAL A 128 17.16 13.24 15.82
CA VAL A 128 15.71 13.29 15.54
C VAL A 128 15.36 12.48 14.29
N VAL A 129 16.15 12.62 13.22
CA VAL A 129 15.93 11.89 11.96
C VAL A 129 16.17 10.39 12.15
N ILE A 130 17.20 9.98 12.90
CA ILE A 130 17.48 8.58 13.22
C ILE A 130 16.32 7.97 14.02
N VAL A 131 15.84 8.66 15.06
CA VAL A 131 14.71 8.20 15.88
C VAL A 131 13.44 8.09 15.04
N PHE A 132 13.16 9.07 14.20
CA PHE A 132 12.04 9.01 13.26
C PHE A 132 12.19 7.82 12.30
N SER A 133 13.37 7.64 11.70
CA SER A 133 13.65 6.54 10.79
C SER A 133 13.48 5.17 11.45
N ALA A 134 14.05 4.99 12.65
CA ALA A 134 13.90 3.76 13.42
C ALA A 134 12.44 3.49 13.78
N THR A 135 11.69 4.53 14.18
CA THR A 135 10.26 4.41 14.47
C THR A 135 9.49 3.92 13.23
N VAL A 136 9.71 4.54 12.07
CA VAL A 136 9.06 4.11 10.83
C VAL A 136 9.43 2.66 10.51
N LEU A 137 10.70 2.29 10.55
CA LEU A 137 11.13 0.93 10.23
C LEU A 137 10.62 -0.14 11.20
N ILE A 138 10.44 0.19 12.49
CA ILE A 138 9.91 -0.74 13.50
C ILE A 138 8.40 -0.92 13.35
N PHE A 139 7.66 0.16 13.07
CA PHE A 139 6.20 0.13 13.04
C PHE A 139 5.61 -0.13 11.65
N THR A 140 6.34 0.12 10.55
CA THR A 140 5.89 -0.22 9.21
C THR A 140 5.82 -1.74 9.04
N PRO A 141 4.62 -2.32 8.83
CA PRO A 141 4.49 -3.75 8.67
C PRO A 141 5.16 -4.22 7.37
N ASN A 142 6.01 -5.25 7.47
CA ASN A 142 6.56 -5.92 6.29
C ASN A 142 5.50 -6.82 5.63
N TYR A 143 4.60 -6.22 4.85
CA TYR A 143 3.60 -6.95 4.08
C TYR A 143 4.26 -7.76 2.95
N GLU A 144 3.60 -8.84 2.53
CA GLU A 144 4.10 -9.74 1.48
C GLU A 144 3.27 -9.70 0.18
N PRO A 145 2.99 -8.52 -0.42
CA PRO A 145 2.05 -8.38 -1.54
C PRO A 145 2.50 -9.16 -2.78
N LYS A 146 3.81 -9.23 -3.06
CA LYS A 146 4.34 -10.00 -4.20
C LYS A 146 4.01 -11.50 -4.10
N LYS A 147 4.14 -12.08 -2.91
CA LYS A 147 3.78 -13.49 -2.67
C LYS A 147 2.27 -13.67 -2.78
N PHE A 148 1.49 -12.73 -2.23
CA PHE A 148 0.03 -12.73 -2.33
C PHE A 148 -0.44 -12.73 -3.78
N PHE A 149 0.04 -11.80 -4.62
CA PHE A 149 -0.34 -11.72 -6.03
C PHE A 149 0.05 -12.96 -6.84
N ALA A 150 1.19 -13.58 -6.54
CA ALA A 150 1.59 -14.84 -7.18
C ALA A 150 0.60 -15.97 -6.83
N LEU A 151 0.20 -16.08 -5.56
CA LEU A 151 -0.80 -17.05 -5.11
C LEU A 151 -2.18 -16.75 -5.70
N GLU A 152 -2.59 -15.48 -5.76
CA GLU A 152 -3.85 -15.05 -6.35
C GLU A 152 -3.92 -15.40 -7.84
N LYS A 153 -2.84 -15.17 -8.59
CA LYS A 153 -2.75 -15.56 -10.01
C LYS A 153 -2.92 -17.07 -10.18
N ALA A 154 -2.26 -17.86 -9.33
CA ALA A 154 -2.41 -19.33 -9.35
C ALA A 154 -3.84 -19.76 -8.99
N PHE A 155 -4.46 -19.11 -8.00
CA PHE A 155 -5.85 -19.35 -7.59
C PHE A 155 -6.84 -19.09 -8.73
N LYS A 156 -6.71 -17.93 -9.40
CA LYS A 156 -7.57 -17.53 -10.52
C LYS A 156 -7.42 -18.51 -11.69
N LYS A 157 -6.19 -18.85 -12.06
CA LYS A 157 -5.91 -19.83 -13.11
C LYS A 157 -6.56 -21.19 -12.85
N ASN A 158 -6.42 -21.73 -11.64
CA ASN A 158 -7.11 -22.97 -11.27
C ASN A 158 -8.64 -22.83 -11.35
N SER A 159 -9.18 -21.67 -10.99
CA SER A 159 -10.62 -21.41 -11.00
C SER A 159 -11.20 -21.33 -12.43
N GLU A 160 -10.38 -21.04 -13.43
CA GLU A 160 -10.80 -21.08 -14.85
C GLU A 160 -11.12 -22.51 -15.29
N ASP A 161 -10.33 -23.51 -14.83
CA ASP A 161 -10.58 -24.93 -15.11
C ASP A 161 -11.95 -25.41 -14.59
N TYR A 162 -12.49 -24.77 -13.55
CA TYR A 162 -13.77 -25.11 -12.95
C TYR A 162 -14.97 -24.92 -13.91
N ALA A 163 -14.83 -24.08 -14.94
CA ALA A 163 -15.87 -23.92 -15.96
C ALA A 163 -16.28 -25.27 -16.60
N GLY A 164 -15.36 -26.23 -16.66
CA GLY A 164 -15.61 -27.59 -17.15
C GLY A 164 -16.67 -28.37 -16.37
N VAL A 165 -16.97 -28.01 -15.12
CA VAL A 165 -18.03 -28.66 -14.33
C VAL A 165 -19.43 -28.38 -14.91
N TYR A 166 -19.65 -27.19 -15.46
CA TYR A 166 -20.95 -26.81 -16.03
C TYR A 166 -21.23 -27.43 -17.40
N SER A 167 -20.20 -27.95 -18.08
CA SER A 167 -20.33 -28.60 -19.39
C SER A 167 -20.50 -30.12 -19.31
N ILE A 168 -20.59 -30.69 -18.11
CA ILE A 168 -20.78 -32.13 -17.91
C ILE A 168 -22.20 -32.52 -18.32
N SER A 169 -22.33 -33.25 -19.43
CA SER A 169 -23.62 -33.75 -19.89
C SER A 169 -24.14 -34.88 -19.00
N THR A 170 -25.43 -34.84 -18.68
CA THR A 170 -26.13 -35.92 -17.96
C THR A 170 -26.25 -37.21 -18.76
N ARG A 171 -25.98 -37.17 -20.08
CA ARG A 171 -26.02 -38.32 -20.98
C ARG A 171 -24.73 -39.16 -20.96
N LEU A 172 -23.68 -38.67 -20.30
CA LEU A 172 -22.42 -39.40 -20.19
C LEU A 172 -22.58 -40.59 -19.22
N PRO A 173 -21.81 -41.68 -19.43
CA PRO A 173 -21.73 -42.77 -18.45
C PRO A 173 -21.37 -42.27 -17.05
N ILE A 174 -21.85 -42.95 -16.00
CA ILE A 174 -21.63 -42.56 -14.60
C ILE A 174 -20.14 -42.37 -14.30
N GLU A 175 -19.29 -43.31 -14.73
CA GLU A 175 -17.84 -43.22 -14.54
C GLU A 175 -17.23 -41.96 -15.17
N GLU A 176 -17.68 -41.59 -16.36
CA GLU A 176 -17.22 -40.40 -17.08
C GLU A 176 -17.68 -39.12 -16.37
N ARG A 177 -18.92 -39.09 -15.86
CA ARG A 177 -19.44 -37.97 -15.06
C ARG A 177 -18.63 -37.80 -13.79
N LEU A 178 -18.39 -38.88 -13.05
CA LEU A 178 -17.59 -38.87 -11.82
C LEU A 178 -16.16 -38.38 -12.08
N ARG A 179 -15.51 -38.88 -13.12
CA ARG A 179 -14.15 -38.44 -13.50
C ARG A 179 -14.11 -36.95 -13.81
N ARG A 180 -15.07 -36.44 -14.58
CA ARG A 180 -15.13 -35.00 -14.93
C ARG A 180 -15.44 -34.11 -13.73
N VAL A 181 -16.35 -34.51 -12.84
CA VAL A 181 -16.63 -33.75 -11.60
C VAL A 181 -15.39 -33.74 -10.69
N ASP A 182 -14.65 -34.85 -10.62
CA ASP A 182 -13.41 -34.91 -9.86
C ASP A 182 -12.31 -34.02 -10.47
N ASP A 183 -12.06 -34.14 -11.78
CA ASP A 183 -10.99 -33.42 -12.48
C ASP A 183 -11.23 -31.91 -12.55
N TYR A 184 -12.43 -31.47 -12.94
CA TYR A 184 -12.77 -30.05 -13.07
C TYR A 184 -13.27 -29.43 -11.76
N GLY A 185 -13.73 -30.24 -10.80
CA GLY A 185 -14.32 -29.76 -9.55
C GLY A 185 -13.43 -30.03 -8.34
N VAL A 186 -13.46 -31.27 -7.85
CA VAL A 186 -12.88 -31.64 -6.56
C VAL A 186 -11.37 -31.37 -6.51
N LYS A 187 -10.62 -31.82 -7.51
CA LYS A 187 -9.17 -31.62 -7.60
C LYS A 187 -8.80 -30.14 -7.73
N VAL A 188 -9.53 -29.39 -8.56
CA VAL A 188 -9.34 -27.94 -8.74
C VAL A 188 -9.47 -27.20 -7.41
N TRP A 189 -10.58 -27.42 -6.69
CA TRP A 189 -10.84 -26.73 -5.43
C TRP A 189 -10.00 -27.25 -4.26
N ALA A 190 -9.53 -28.50 -4.31
CA ALA A 190 -8.52 -29.02 -3.39
C ALA A 190 -7.17 -28.30 -3.57
N ARG A 191 -6.73 -28.05 -4.83
CA ARG A 191 -5.54 -27.23 -5.11
C ARG A 191 -5.71 -25.80 -4.60
N ASN A 192 -6.85 -25.17 -4.87
CA ASN A 192 -7.15 -23.83 -4.36
C ASN A 192 -7.20 -23.76 -2.83
N LYS A 193 -7.66 -24.80 -2.15
CA LYS A 193 -7.62 -24.87 -0.68
C LYS A 193 -6.19 -24.85 -0.14
N GLN A 194 -5.23 -25.48 -0.83
CA GLN A 194 -3.82 -25.38 -0.45
C GLN A 194 -3.25 -23.98 -0.72
N ILE A 195 -3.67 -23.32 -1.80
CA ILE A 195 -3.29 -21.93 -2.07
C ILE A 195 -3.80 -21.00 -0.98
N VAL A 196 -5.08 -21.12 -0.58
CA VAL A 196 -5.65 -20.33 0.53
C VAL A 196 -4.89 -20.57 1.83
N LYS A 197 -4.48 -21.82 2.11
CA LYS A 197 -3.64 -22.13 3.28
C LYS A 197 -2.31 -21.37 3.25
N GLN A 198 -1.68 -21.26 2.07
CA GLN A 198 -0.46 -20.45 1.90
C GLN A 198 -0.75 -18.96 2.06
N MET A 199 -1.87 -18.45 1.51
CA MET A 199 -2.28 -17.05 1.68
C MET A 199 -2.54 -16.70 3.14
N ASN A 200 -3.13 -17.61 3.92
CA ASN A 200 -3.37 -17.44 5.36
C ASN A 200 -2.09 -17.32 6.19
N ALA A 201 -0.95 -17.79 5.68
CA ALA A 201 0.34 -17.64 6.33
C ALA A 201 1.05 -16.31 6.02
N LEU A 202 0.53 -15.53 5.06
CA LEU A 202 1.15 -14.26 4.65
C LEU A 202 0.74 -13.12 5.57
N LYS A 203 1.67 -12.18 5.80
CA LYS A 203 1.34 -10.89 6.41
C LYS A 203 0.75 -9.96 5.33
N LEU A 204 -0.54 -9.65 5.46
CA LEU A 204 -1.31 -8.88 4.49
C LEU A 204 -1.82 -7.58 5.11
N ASN A 205 -1.95 -6.54 4.29
CA ASN A 205 -2.71 -5.33 4.62
C ASN A 205 -4.21 -5.67 4.75
N GLU A 206 -5.04 -4.70 5.12
CA GLU A 206 -6.49 -4.89 5.26
C GLU A 206 -7.14 -5.31 3.93
N GLU A 207 -6.75 -4.66 2.85
CA GLU A 207 -7.27 -4.86 1.51
C GLU A 207 -7.06 -6.29 0.99
N HIS A 208 -5.82 -6.79 0.96
CA HIS A 208 -5.51 -8.16 0.57
C HIS A 208 -6.08 -9.17 1.58
N SER A 209 -6.19 -8.80 2.86
CA SER A 209 -6.85 -9.64 3.88
C SER A 209 -8.32 -9.88 3.57
N LEU A 210 -9.03 -8.88 3.03
CA LEU A 210 -10.42 -8.99 2.58
C LEU A 210 -10.53 -9.91 1.35
N ILE A 211 -9.68 -9.73 0.34
CA ILE A 211 -9.64 -10.62 -0.84
C ILE A 211 -9.40 -12.07 -0.42
N ARG A 212 -8.39 -12.30 0.43
CA ARG A 212 -8.03 -13.61 0.94
C ARG A 212 -9.18 -14.26 1.73
N SER A 213 -9.93 -13.49 2.50
CA SER A 213 -11.13 -13.96 3.23
C SER A 213 -12.23 -14.41 2.26
N TYR A 214 -12.45 -13.67 1.18
CA TYR A 214 -13.35 -14.10 0.11
C TYR A 214 -12.88 -15.41 -0.53
N TYR A 215 -11.58 -15.54 -0.87
CA TYR A 215 -11.03 -16.79 -1.45
C TYR A 215 -11.17 -18.00 -0.54
N GLU A 216 -11.06 -17.82 0.77
CA GLU A 216 -11.34 -18.89 1.72
C GLU A 216 -12.81 -19.32 1.70
N LYS A 217 -13.73 -18.36 1.77
CA LYS A 217 -15.17 -18.62 1.77
C LYS A 217 -15.61 -19.30 0.47
N ILE A 218 -15.22 -18.76 -0.69
CA ILE A 218 -15.60 -19.32 -2.00
C ILE A 218 -15.02 -20.71 -2.22
N THR A 219 -13.79 -20.96 -1.76
CA THR A 219 -13.14 -22.28 -1.86
C THR A 219 -13.87 -23.32 -1.04
N ASN A 220 -14.17 -23.01 0.22
CA ASN A 220 -14.86 -23.94 1.10
C ASN A 220 -16.27 -24.28 0.58
N LYS A 221 -17.02 -23.28 0.10
CA LYS A 221 -18.36 -23.49 -0.46
C LYS A 221 -18.34 -24.26 -1.78
N THR A 222 -17.42 -23.93 -2.69
CA THR A 222 -17.37 -24.60 -4.00
C THR A 222 -16.79 -26.01 -3.91
N LEU A 223 -15.87 -26.26 -2.97
CA LEU A 223 -15.43 -27.62 -2.66
C LEU A 223 -16.56 -28.48 -2.07
N ALA A 224 -17.42 -27.91 -1.21
CA ALA A 224 -18.59 -28.61 -0.71
C ALA A 224 -19.60 -28.89 -1.83
N PHE A 225 -19.85 -27.91 -2.70
CA PHE A 225 -20.73 -28.06 -3.87
C PHE A 225 -20.24 -29.15 -4.83
N THR A 226 -18.96 -29.17 -5.18
CA THR A 226 -18.39 -30.18 -6.08
C THR A 226 -18.40 -31.59 -5.50
N LYS A 227 -18.23 -31.74 -4.18
CA LYS A 227 -18.43 -33.02 -3.51
C LYS A 227 -19.89 -33.48 -3.55
N LEU A 228 -20.85 -32.58 -3.39
CA LEU A 228 -22.27 -32.91 -3.54
C LEU A 228 -22.60 -33.32 -4.99
N LEU A 229 -22.02 -32.65 -5.99
CA LEU A 229 -22.17 -33.05 -7.40
C LEU A 229 -21.59 -34.44 -7.66
N TYR A 230 -20.46 -34.77 -7.03
CA TYR A 230 -19.86 -36.09 -7.14
C TYR A 230 -20.79 -37.17 -6.55
N LEU A 231 -21.36 -36.92 -5.37
CA LEU A 231 -22.32 -37.83 -4.73
C LEU A 231 -23.60 -37.98 -5.56
N GLU A 232 -24.14 -36.88 -6.12
CA GLU A 232 -25.30 -36.94 -7.02
C GLU A 232 -25.00 -37.74 -8.29
N ALA A 233 -23.78 -37.64 -8.82
CA ALA A 233 -23.36 -38.44 -9.96
C ALA A 233 -23.19 -39.93 -9.62
N ALA A 234 -22.78 -40.25 -8.39
CA ALA A 234 -22.57 -41.63 -7.93
C ALA A 234 -23.89 -42.35 -7.61
N ASP A 235 -24.81 -41.66 -6.94
CA ASP A 235 -26.08 -42.25 -6.50
C ASP A 235 -27.12 -42.32 -7.62
N ASP A 236 -26.89 -41.59 -8.73
CA ASP A 236 -27.77 -41.46 -9.92
C ASP A 236 -29.25 -41.10 -9.59
N VAL A 237 -29.49 -40.60 -8.38
CA VAL A 237 -30.78 -40.14 -7.87
C VAL A 237 -30.64 -38.68 -7.43
N PRO A 238 -31.59 -37.78 -7.75
CA PRO A 238 -31.49 -36.33 -7.50
C PRO A 238 -31.71 -35.94 -6.02
N GLN A 239 -31.25 -36.76 -5.07
CA GLN A 239 -31.45 -36.55 -3.63
C GLN A 239 -30.68 -35.36 -3.05
N TYR A 240 -29.67 -34.85 -3.76
CA TYR A 240 -28.85 -33.72 -3.32
C TYR A 240 -29.28 -32.38 -3.93
N ARG A 241 -30.29 -32.34 -4.81
CA ARG A 241 -30.70 -31.12 -5.54
C ARG A 241 -30.94 -29.90 -4.64
N VAL A 242 -31.72 -30.07 -3.57
CA VAL A 242 -32.01 -28.98 -2.63
C VAL A 242 -30.72 -28.44 -1.98
N LYS A 243 -29.78 -29.33 -1.61
CA LYS A 243 -28.49 -28.93 -1.03
C LYS A 243 -27.60 -28.24 -2.07
N LEU A 244 -27.60 -28.71 -3.32
CA LEU A 244 -26.87 -28.11 -4.43
C LEU A 244 -27.38 -26.70 -4.72
N ASP A 245 -28.69 -26.51 -4.85
CA ASP A 245 -29.31 -25.20 -5.11
C ASP A 245 -29.02 -24.22 -3.97
N THR A 246 -29.16 -24.68 -2.72
CA THR A 246 -28.85 -23.86 -1.54
C THR A 246 -27.37 -23.46 -1.53
N THR A 247 -26.47 -24.38 -1.84
CA THR A 247 -25.02 -24.11 -1.85
C THR A 247 -24.66 -23.18 -3.02
N MET A 248 -25.27 -23.36 -4.18
CA MET A 248 -25.09 -22.49 -5.34
C MET A 248 -25.57 -21.06 -5.05
N ALA A 249 -26.72 -20.91 -4.38
CA ALA A 249 -27.20 -19.60 -3.94
C ALA A 249 -26.22 -18.92 -2.97
N GLN A 250 -25.61 -19.68 -2.04
CA GLN A 250 -24.56 -19.15 -1.15
C GLN A 250 -23.30 -18.72 -1.92
N ILE A 251 -22.87 -19.52 -2.91
CA ILE A 251 -21.74 -19.19 -3.79
C ILE A 251 -22.01 -17.89 -4.56
N ASN A 252 -23.21 -17.74 -5.11
CA ASN A 252 -23.60 -16.54 -5.86
C ASN A 252 -23.64 -15.30 -4.97
N ARG A 253 -24.19 -15.40 -3.75
CA ARG A 253 -24.15 -14.31 -2.76
C ARG A 253 -22.73 -13.88 -2.41
N LEU A 254 -21.81 -14.83 -2.21
CA LEU A 254 -20.40 -14.50 -1.94
C LEU A 254 -19.75 -13.75 -3.10
N LYS A 255 -20.04 -14.13 -4.35
CA LYS A 255 -19.54 -13.42 -5.54
C LYS A 255 -20.12 -12.00 -5.63
N GLU A 256 -21.39 -11.84 -5.32
CA GLU A 256 -22.07 -10.55 -5.33
C GLU A 256 -21.54 -9.62 -4.23
N GLU A 257 -21.36 -10.13 -3.00
CA GLU A 257 -20.69 -9.42 -1.90
C GLU A 257 -19.27 -8.98 -2.29
N ALA A 258 -18.51 -9.86 -2.95
CA ALA A 258 -17.17 -9.54 -3.42
C ALA A 258 -17.17 -8.45 -4.50
N ASN A 259 -18.10 -8.49 -5.46
CA ASN A 259 -18.23 -7.44 -6.48
C ASN A 259 -18.68 -6.10 -5.89
N ASN A 260 -19.59 -6.12 -4.92
CA ASN A 260 -20.02 -4.90 -4.23
C ASN A 260 -18.89 -4.29 -3.39
N ASN A 261 -18.08 -5.13 -2.76
CA ASN A 261 -16.88 -4.68 -2.04
C ASN A 261 -15.76 -4.25 -3.00
N SER A 262 -15.64 -4.89 -4.18
CA SER A 262 -14.67 -4.47 -5.19
C SER A 262 -14.96 -3.05 -5.68
N ASN A 263 -16.23 -2.75 -5.98
CA ASN A 263 -16.65 -1.41 -6.41
C ASN A 263 -16.52 -0.35 -5.31
N ARG A 264 -16.44 -0.73 -4.03
CA ARG A 264 -16.25 0.19 -2.90
C ARG A 264 -14.79 0.44 -2.54
N HIS A 265 -13.90 -0.52 -2.76
CA HIS A 265 -12.48 -0.46 -2.35
C HIS A 265 -11.51 -0.30 -3.52
N TRP A 266 -11.91 -0.69 -4.73
CA TRP A 266 -11.04 -0.78 -5.91
C TRP A 266 -11.59 0.09 -7.03
N GLY A 267 -11.75 1.39 -6.74
CA GLY A 267 -12.31 2.38 -7.65
C GLY A 267 -11.73 2.26 -9.07
N TYR A 268 -12.51 1.63 -9.93
CA TYR A 268 -12.47 1.79 -11.38
C TYR A 268 -13.60 2.74 -11.77
#